data_AF-A0A4U1LNT8-F1
#
_entry.id   AF-A0A4U1LNT8-F1
#
_cell.length_a   1.000
_cell.length_b   1.000
_cell.length_c   1.000
_cell.angle_alpha   90.00
_cell.angle_beta   90.00
_cell.angle_gamma   90.00
#
_symmetry.space_group_name_H-M   'P 1'
#
loop_
_entity.id
_entity.type
_entity.pdbx_description
1 polymer ?
#
loop_
_entity_poly.entity_id
_entity_poly.type
_entity_poly.pdbx_seq_one_letter_code
_entity_poly.pdbx_strand_id
1 'polypeptide(L)' 'MAFTATKRVVQTVGKYTNSKGEEKTQYQDLGTVFENEKGYESIKLTALPLPNEKGEVWINLYPIDKK' A
#
# COMPACT_ATOMS: atom_id res chain seq x y z
N MET A 1 3.71 -23.23 -7.89
CA MET A 1 4.51 -22.13 -7.32
C MET A 1 3.68 -21.50 -6.22
N ALA A 2 4.04 -21.77 -4.96
CA ALA A 2 3.36 -21.13 -3.84
C ALA A 2 3.82 -19.67 -3.73
N PHE A 3 2.87 -18.75 -3.57
CA PHE A 3 3.13 -17.33 -3.34
C PHE A 3 2.60 -16.99 -1.95
N THR A 4 3.45 -16.44 -1.09
CA THR A 4 3.05 -16.02 0.26
C THR A 4 2.87 -14.51 0.29
N ALA A 5 1.74 -14.03 0.77
CA ALA A 5 1.53 -12.60 1.00
C ALA A 5 2.42 -12.12 2.15
N THR A 6 3.27 -11.13 1.89
CA THR A 6 4.26 -10.63 2.87
C THR A 6 3.97 -9.20 3.30
N LYS A 7 3.60 -8.31 2.37
CA LYS A 7 3.44 -6.88 2.64
C LYS A 7 2.18 -6.33 1.97
N ARG A 8 1.48 -5.41 2.64
CA ARG A 8 0.43 -4.57 2.06
C ARG A 8 1.05 -3.37 1.36
N VAL A 9 0.47 -3.03 0.23
CA VAL A 9 0.89 -1.93 -0.64
C VAL A 9 -0.14 -0.83 -0.49
N VAL A 10 0.26 0.33 0.02
CA VAL A 10 -0.67 1.44 0.25
C VAL A 10 -0.10 2.77 -0.20
N GLN A 11 -0.95 3.67 -0.66
CA GLN A 11 -0.58 5.02 -1.05
C GLN A 11 -1.20 6.05 -0.12
N THR A 12 -0.45 7.11 0.16
CA THR A 12 -1.00 8.30 0.79
C THR A 12 -1.71 9.14 -0.27
N VAL A 13 -3.02 9.31 -0.13
CA VAL A 13 -3.85 10.07 -1.10
C VAL A 13 -4.06 11.51 -0.65
N GLY A 14 -3.98 11.77 0.64
CA GLY A 14 -4.13 13.12 1.18
C GLY A 14 -4.25 13.12 2.68
N LYS A 15 -4.85 14.19 3.21
CA LYS A 15 -5.19 14.34 4.63
C LYS A 15 -6.66 14.69 4.77
N TYR A 16 -7.30 14.19 5.80
CA TYR A 16 -8.67 14.54 6.14
C TYR A 16 -8.76 14.88 7.63
N THR A 17 -9.61 15.84 7.95
CA THR A 17 -9.95 16.16 9.34
C THR A 17 -11.06 15.23 9.79
N ASN A 18 -10.84 14.53 10.90
CA ASN A 18 -11.87 13.68 11.48
C ASN A 18 -12.91 14.51 12.26
N SER A 19 -13.99 13.86 12.71
CA SER A 19 -15.05 14.51 13.50
C SER A 19 -14.60 15.09 14.85
N LYS A 20 -13.35 14.80 15.28
CA LYS A 20 -12.73 15.32 16.50
C LYS A 20 -11.77 16.48 16.23
N GLY A 21 -11.67 16.96 14.99
CA GLY A 21 -10.77 18.05 14.60
C GLY A 21 -9.31 17.62 14.39
N GLU A 22 -8.99 16.33 14.41
CA GLU A 22 -7.62 15.83 14.22
C GLU A 22 -7.34 15.63 12.73
N GLU A 23 -6.19 16.13 12.26
CA GLU A 23 -5.69 15.86 10.92
C GLU A 23 -5.15 14.44 10.83
N LYS A 24 -5.74 13.62 9.95
CA LYS A 24 -5.30 12.24 9.70
C LYS A 24 -4.91 12.05 8.25
N THR A 25 -3.83 11.30 8.04
CA THR A 25 -3.41 10.88 6.71
C THR A 25 -4.41 9.86 6.15
N GLN A 26 -4.88 10.11 4.92
CA GLN A 26 -5.71 9.19 4.18
C GLN A 26 -4.82 8.23 3.39
N TYR A 27 -4.93 6.95 3.72
CA TYR A 27 -4.27 5.88 3.00
C TYR A 27 -5.28 5.15 2.11
N GLN A 28 -4.85 4.79 0.91
CA GLN A 28 -5.57 3.92 -0.01
C GLN A 28 -4.82 2.60 -0.15
N ASP A 29 -5.54 1.48 -0.04
CA ASP A 29 -5.00 0.16 -0.34
C ASP A 29 -4.83 0.02 -1.86
N LEU A 30 -3.61 -0.32 -2.28
CA LEU A 30 -3.24 -0.53 -3.67
C LEU A 30 -3.00 -1.99 -4.00
N GLY A 31 -2.91 -2.88 -3.01
CA GLY A 31 -2.71 -4.30 -3.22
C GLY A 31 -1.73 -4.96 -2.25
N THR A 32 -1.05 -6.00 -2.72
CA THR A 32 -0.27 -6.90 -1.86
C THR A 32 0.99 -7.39 -2.57
N VAL A 33 2.09 -7.43 -1.82
CA VAL A 33 3.35 -8.06 -2.22
C VAL A 33 3.29 -9.54 -1.88
N PHE A 34 3.66 -10.35 -2.86
CA PHE A 34 3.79 -11.78 -2.74
C PHE A 34 5.24 -12.17 -2.96
N GLU A 35 5.74 -13.06 -2.13
CA GLU A 35 7.07 -13.66 -2.30
C GLU A 35 6.92 -15.12 -2.72
N ASN A 36 7.72 -15.56 -3.70
CA ASN A 36 7.77 -16.96 -4.11
C ASN A 36 8.90 -17.72 -3.40
N GLU A 37 8.92 -19.04 -3.57
CA GLU A 37 9.90 -19.95 -2.94
C GLU A 37 11.36 -19.67 -3.31
N LYS A 38 11.61 -18.88 -4.36
CA LYS A 38 12.96 -18.47 -4.81
C LYS A 38 13.37 -17.09 -4.28
N GLY A 39 12.54 -16.46 -3.45
CA GLY A 39 12.79 -15.12 -2.88
C GLY A 39 12.48 -13.96 -3.84
N TYR A 40 11.80 -14.21 -4.96
CA TYR A 40 11.35 -13.12 -5.82
C TYR A 40 10.05 -12.52 -5.28
N GLU A 41 10.04 -11.19 -5.13
CA GLU A 41 8.86 -10.42 -4.78
C GLU A 41 8.10 -10.00 -6.04
N SER A 42 6.77 -10.06 -5.98
CA SER A 42 5.87 -9.62 -7.04
C SER A 42 4.72 -8.85 -6.41
N ILE A 43 4.30 -7.76 -7.04
CA ILE A 43 3.23 -6.91 -6.54
C ILE A 43 1.97 -7.19 -7.33
N LYS A 44 0.88 -7.54 -6.64
CA LYS A 44 -0.46 -7.59 -7.23
C LYS A 44 -1.19 -6.29 -6.88
N LEU A 45 -1.39 -5.44 -7.88
CA LEU A 45 -2.15 -4.21 -7.73
C LEU A 45 -3.67 -4.49 -7.89
N THR A 46 -4.46 -3.97 -6.96
CA THR A 46 -5.94 -3.95 -7.04
C THR A 46 -6.46 -2.60 -7.53
N ALA A 47 -5.66 -1.55 -7.38
CA ALA A 47 -5.95 -0.21 -7.86
C ALA A 47 -4.69 0.39 -8.50
N LEU A 48 -4.90 1.31 -9.45
CA LEU A 48 -3.80 2.06 -10.06
C LEU A 48 -3.43 3.24 -9.16
N PRO A 49 -2.15 3.40 -8.79
CA PRO A 49 -1.71 4.55 -8.04
C PRO A 49 -1.78 5.80 -8.91
N LEU A 50 -2.28 6.90 -8.34
CA LEU A 50 -2.33 8.21 -9.01
C LEU A 50 -1.19 9.10 -8.52
N PRO A 51 -0.59 9.93 -9.38
CA PRO A 51 0.44 10.86 -8.97
C PRO A 51 -0.10 11.93 -8.01
N ASN A 52 0.78 12.41 -7.12
CA ASN A 52 0.52 13.58 -6.29
C ASN A 52 0.57 14.88 -7.13
N GLU A 53 0.36 16.04 -6.49
CA GLU A 53 0.39 17.36 -7.17
C GLU A 53 1.73 17.67 -7.85
N LYS A 54 2.83 17.00 -7.46
CA LYS A 54 4.16 17.13 -8.05
C LYS A 54 4.44 16.10 -9.15
N GLY A 55 3.48 15.24 -9.47
CA GLY A 55 3.65 14.17 -10.46
C GLY A 55 4.29 12.89 -9.91
N GLU A 56 4.56 12.81 -8.59
CA GLU A 56 5.24 11.67 -7.97
C GLU A 56 4.23 10.66 -7.42
N VAL A 57 4.58 9.37 -7.51
CA VAL A 57 3.79 8.28 -6.91
C VAL A 57 4.57 7.67 -5.75
N TRP A 58 4.04 7.82 -4.54
CA TRP A 58 4.63 7.28 -3.33
C TRP A 58 3.84 6.06 -2.85
N ILE A 59 4.50 4.90 -2.83
CA ILE A 59 3.94 3.62 -2.39
C ILE A 59 4.64 3.19 -1.10
N ASN A 60 3.85 2.89 -0.08
CA ASN A 60 4.31 2.40 1.20
C ASN A 60 4.07 0.89 1.30
N LEU A 61 5.06 0.17 1.82
CA LEU A 61 4.99 -1.27 2.04
C LEU A 61 4.96 -1.54 3.54
N TYR A 62 3.89 -2.17 4.01
CA TYR A 62 3.74 -2.53 5.42
C TYR A 62 3.68 -4.05 5.58
N PRO A 63 4.38 -4.66 6.54
CA PRO A 63 4.27 -6.09 6.77
C PRO A 63 2.83 -6.49 7.06
N ILE A 64 2.40 -7.62 6.49
CA ILE A 64 1.14 -8.25 6.85
C ILE A 64 1.41 -9.06 8.10
N ASP A 65 0.74 -8.69 9.19
CA ASP A 65 0.74 -9.48 10.42
C ASP A 65 0.14 -10.86 10.08
N LYS A 66 0.99 -11.91 10.12
CA LYS A 66 0.52 -13.29 10.02
C LYS A 66 -0.21 -13.62 11.31
N LYS A 67 -1.53 -13.39 11.32
CA LYS A 67 -2.41 -13.79 12.42
C LYS A 67 -2.63 -15.30 12.43
#